data_AF-G7WR88-F1
#
_entry.id   AF-G7WR88-F1
#
_cell.length_a   1.000
_cell.length_b   1.000
_cell.length_c   1.000
_cell.angle_alpha   90.00
_cell.angle_beta   90.00
_cell.angle_gamma   90.00
#
_symmetry.space_group_name_H-M   'P 1'
#
loop_
_entity.id
_entity.type
_entity.pdbx_description
1 polymer ?
#
loop_
_entity_poly.entity_id
_entity_poly.type
_entity_poly.pdbx_seq_one_letter_code
_entity_poly.pdbx_strand_id
1 'polypeptide(L)'
;MINQEIMPDHVHIFVTAHPIFAPANIAKIFKGITAKKLFEKHPELRNQLWNGHLWNPSYYVGTCGDTTKDVIERYVEMQKVK
;
A
#
# COMPACT_ATOMS: atom_id res chain seq x y z
N MET A 1 2.54 -11.73 0.74
CA MET A 1 2.64 -10.58 -0.19
C MET A 1 3.11 -11.13 -1.51
N ILE A 2 2.38 -10.85 -2.60
CA ILE A 2 2.68 -11.37 -3.93
C ILE A 2 3.60 -10.40 -4.67
N ASN A 3 3.29 -9.10 -4.62
CA ASN A 3 4.09 -8.06 -5.26
C ASN A 3 3.88 -6.71 -4.55
N GLN A 4 4.83 -5.78 -4.70
CA GLN A 4 4.71 -4.40 -4.24
C GLN A 4 5.42 -3.44 -5.19
N GLU A 5 4.88 -2.25 -5.32
CA GLU A 5 5.48 -1.15 -6.07
C GLU A 5 5.36 0.14 -5.25
N ILE A 6 6.46 0.89 -5.19
CA ILE A 6 6.58 2.12 -4.41
C ILE A 6 6.78 3.27 -5.39
N MET A 7 5.84 4.19 -5.38
CA MET A 7 5.90 5.46 -6.09
C MET A 7 6.23 6.59 -5.10
N PRO A 8 6.67 7.77 -5.57
CA PRO A 8 7.01 8.88 -4.67
C PRO A 8 5.87 9.31 -3.73
N ASP A 9 4.61 9.15 -4.14
CA ASP A 9 3.42 9.63 -3.43
C ASP A 9 2.40 8.53 -3.06
N HIS A 10 2.57 7.30 -3.55
CA HIS A 10 1.68 6.18 -3.25
C HIS A 10 2.37 4.81 -3.33
N VAL A 11 1.72 3.78 -2.82
CA VAL A 11 2.22 2.39 -2.86
C VAL A 11 1.10 1.46 -3.33
N HIS A 12 1.44 0.58 -4.28
CA HIS A 12 0.58 -0.51 -4.72
C HIS A 12 1.07 -1.82 -4.08
N ILE A 13 0.15 -2.57 -3.47
CA ILE A 13 0.47 -3.89 -2.89
C ILE A 13 -0.52 -4.94 -3.39
N PHE A 14 0.02 -6.08 -3.80
CA PHE A 14 -0.75 -7.28 -4.12
C PHE A 14 -0.62 -8.27 -2.98
N VAL A 15 -1.74 -8.62 -2.37
CA VAL A 15 -1.78 -9.48 -1.18
C VAL A 15 -2.78 -10.62 -1.35
N THR A 16 -2.35 -11.82 -0.99
CA THR A 16 -3.26 -12.91 -0.64
C THR A 16 -3.58 -12.80 0.84
N ALA A 17 -4.85 -12.94 1.21
CA ALA A 17 -5.28 -12.95 2.60
C ALA A 17 -6.35 -14.00 2.82
N HIS A 18 -6.42 -14.54 4.04
CA HIS A 18 -7.50 -15.44 4.41
C HIS A 18 -8.84 -14.67 4.42
N PRO A 19 -9.95 -15.25 3.93
CA PRO A 19 -11.23 -14.53 3.77
C PRO A 19 -11.81 -13.90 5.05
N ILE A 20 -11.38 -14.36 6.22
CA ILE A 20 -11.78 -13.80 7.53
C ILE A 20 -11.28 -12.35 7.72
N PHE A 21 -10.24 -11.95 6.99
CA PHE A 21 -9.67 -10.62 7.09
C PHE A 21 -10.36 -9.69 6.10
N ALA A 22 -11.20 -8.81 6.62
CA ALA A 22 -11.79 -7.75 5.82
C ALA A 22 -10.69 -6.88 5.17
N PRO A 23 -10.84 -6.48 3.90
CA PRO A 23 -9.87 -5.61 3.21
C PRO A 23 -9.51 -4.33 3.99
N ALA A 24 -10.51 -3.73 4.64
CA ALA A 24 -10.32 -2.56 5.49
C ALA A 24 -9.38 -2.80 6.67
N ASN A 25 -9.42 -4.00 7.27
CA ASN A 25 -8.54 -4.36 8.38
C ASN A 25 -7.10 -4.54 7.89
N ILE A 26 -6.92 -5.13 6.70
CA ILE A 26 -5.61 -5.28 6.08
C ILE A 26 -5.00 -3.90 5.80
N ALA A 27 -5.76 -2.99 5.18
CA ALA A 27 -5.33 -1.62 4.91
C ALA A 27 -4.98 -0.86 6.21
N LYS A 28 -5.81 -0.98 7.25
CA LYS A 28 -5.57 -0.36 8.57
C LYS A 28 -4.26 -0.86 9.19
N ILE A 29 -4.04 -2.17 9.21
CA ILE A 29 -2.84 -2.78 9.78
C ILE A 29 -1.60 -2.33 9.00
N PHE A 30 -1.66 -2.42 7.66
CA PHE A 30 -0.56 -2.02 6.79
C PHE A 30 -0.19 -0.55 7.02
N LYS A 31 -1.14 0.37 6.88
CA LYS A 31 -0.91 1.81 7.01
C LYS A 31 -0.42 2.17 8.42
N GLY A 32 -1.00 1.56 9.46
CA GLY A 32 -0.62 1.83 10.84
C GLY A 32 0.79 1.36 11.19
N ILE A 33 1.13 0.11 10.86
CA ILE A 33 2.45 -0.46 11.18
C ILE A 33 3.54 0.26 10.38
N THR A 34 3.33 0.49 9.08
CA THR A 34 4.32 1.17 8.24
C THR A 34 4.54 2.62 8.66
N ALA A 35 3.48 3.36 8.98
CA ALA A 35 3.61 4.72 9.51
C ALA A 35 4.41 4.75 10.81
N LYS A 36 4.09 3.87 11.76
CA LYS A 36 4.82 3.79 13.02
C LYS A 36 6.31 3.51 12.78
N LYS A 37 6.64 2.46 12.02
CA LYS A 37 8.03 2.06 11.76
C LYS A 37 8.81 3.12 10.99
N LEU A 38 8.19 3.77 10.01
CA LEU A 38 8.85 4.83 9.24
C LEU A 38 9.11 6.05 10.11
N PHE A 39 8.18 6.49 10.96
CA PHE A 39 8.44 7.60 11.87
C PHE A 39 9.44 7.26 12.98
N GLU A 40 9.56 6.00 13.38
CA GLU A 40 10.61 5.55 14.32
C GLU A 40 11.99 5.58 13.66
N LYS A 41 12.08 5.13 12.40
CA LYS A 41 13.34 5.07 11.65
C LYS A 41 13.77 6.43 11.07
N HIS A 42 12.79 7.25 10.72
CA HIS A 42 12.94 8.56 10.08
C HIS A 42 12.09 9.61 10.82
N PRO A 43 12.50 10.03 12.03
CA PRO A 43 11.75 11.00 12.84
C PRO A 43 11.54 12.34 12.12
N GLU A 44 12.44 12.72 11.21
CA GLU A 44 12.37 13.92 10.37
C GLU A 44 11.08 13.99 9.54
N LEU A 45 10.53 12.83 9.15
CA LEU A 45 9.31 12.76 8.35
C LEU A 45 8.09 13.32 9.10
N ARG A 46 8.08 13.33 10.44
CA ARG A 46 6.96 13.87 11.22
C ARG A 46 6.75 15.37 10.97
N ASN A 47 7.85 16.09 10.72
CA ASN A 47 7.84 17.52 10.46
C ASN A 47 7.60 17.83 8.97
N GLN A 48 7.98 16.91 8.09
CA GLN A 48 7.83 17.07 6.63
C GLN A 48 6.43 16.66 6.14
N LEU A 49 5.78 15.73 6.84
CA LEU A 49 4.52 15.13 6.40
C LEU A 49 3.38 15.50 7.35
N TRP A 50 2.41 16.27 6.83
CA TRP A 50 1.06 16.54 7.36
C TRP A 50 0.88 16.34 8.88
N ASN A 51 1.73 17.00 9.69
CA ASN A 51 1.70 16.92 11.15
C ASN A 51 1.72 15.48 11.73
N GLY A 52 2.56 14.61 11.17
CA GLY A 52 2.71 13.22 11.62
C GLY A 52 1.75 12.21 10.98
N HIS A 53 1.10 12.57 9.87
CA HIS A 53 0.34 11.62 9.05
C HIS A 53 1.15 11.20 7.81
N LEU A 54 1.58 9.93 7.78
CA LEU A 54 2.31 9.37 6.64
C LEU A 54 1.40 9.10 5.43
N TRP A 55 0.21 8.53 5.69
CA TRP A 55 -0.69 8.09 4.64
C TRP A 55 -1.92 8.99 4.54
N ASN A 56 -2.39 9.23 3.31
CA ASN A 56 -3.74 9.74 3.08
C ASN A 56 -4.76 8.84 3.82
N PRO A 57 -5.80 9.36 4.49
CA PRO A 57 -6.81 8.55 5.19
C PRO A 57 -7.47 7.49 4.29
N SER A 58 -7.68 7.82 3.01
CA SER A 58 -8.30 6.94 2.03
C SER A 58 -7.38 5.80 1.58
N TYR A 59 -7.96 4.77 0.98
CA TYR A 59 -7.26 3.68 0.31
C TYR A 59 -8.15 3.11 -0.80
N TYR A 60 -7.53 2.47 -1.80
CA TYR A 60 -8.24 1.72 -2.84
C TYR A 60 -8.03 0.22 -2.60
N VAL A 61 -9.07 -0.57 -2.86
CA VAL A 61 -8.97 -2.02 -2.91
C VAL A 61 -9.83 -2.57 -4.04
N GLY A 62 -9.24 -3.45 -4.83
CA GLY A 62 -9.92 -4.20 -5.88
C GLY A 62 -9.54 -5.68 -5.78
N THR A 63 -10.44 -6.55 -6.22
CA THR A 63 -10.14 -7.96 -6.41
C THR A 63 -9.46 -8.14 -7.77
N CYS A 64 -8.36 -8.87 -7.80
CA CYS A 64 -7.79 -9.42 -9.02
C CYS A 64 -8.21 -10.90 -9.07
N GLY A 65 -8.86 -11.34 -10.15
CA GLY A 65 -9.17 -12.77 -10.35
C GLY A 65 -7.90 -13.60 -10.52
N ASP A 66 -8.05 -14.92 -10.72
CA ASP A 66 -6.98 -15.94 -10.83
C ASP A 66 -5.98 -15.75 -11.99
N THR A 67 -5.93 -14.57 -12.61
CA THR A 67 -5.05 -14.34 -13.75
C THR A 67 -3.62 -14.04 -13.30
N THR A 68 -2.72 -14.77 -13.94
CA THR A 68 -1.27 -14.88 -13.80
C THR A 68 -0.51 -13.57 -13.62
N LYS A 69 0.77 -13.72 -13.24
CA LYS A 69 1.84 -12.71 -13.16
C LYS A 69 1.75 -11.62 -14.24
N ASP A 70 1.36 -11.97 -15.47
CA ASP A 70 1.22 -11.06 -16.61
C ASP A 70 0.17 -9.95 -16.38
N VAL A 71 -0.93 -10.23 -15.68
CA VAL A 71 -1.95 -9.21 -15.35
C VAL A 71 -1.46 -8.29 -14.25
N ILE A 72 -0.73 -8.81 -13.26
CA ILE A 72 -0.11 -8.00 -12.22
C ILE A 72 0.97 -7.10 -12.83
N GLU A 73 1.81 -7.65 -13.72
CA GLU A 73 2.86 -6.91 -14.42
C GLU A 73 2.24 -5.82 -15.33
N ARG A 74 1.20 -6.15 -16.10
CA ARG A 74 0.51 -5.18 -16.95
C ARG A 74 -0.22 -4.10 -16.16
N TYR A 75 -0.79 -4.42 -14.99
CA TYR A 75 -1.37 -3.42 -14.10
C TYR A 75 -0.31 -2.46 -13.55
N VAL A 76 0.82 -3.00 -13.09
CA VAL A 76 1.98 -2.22 -12.63
C VAL A 76 2.47 -1.28 -13.74
N GLU A 77 2.67 -1.79 -14.95
CA GLU A 77 3.05 -0.97 -16.10
C GLU A 77 2.05 0.14 -16.40
N MET A 78 0.74 -0.14 -16.33
CA MET A 78 -0.28 0.89 -16.54
C MET A 78 -0.30 1.97 -15.45
N GLN A 79 0.05 1.64 -14.20
CA GLN A 79 0.08 2.62 -13.10
C GLN A 79 1.34 3.50 -13.12
N LYS A 80 2.44 3.06 -13.75
CA LYS A 80 3.66 3.88 -13.95
C LYS A 80 3.48 5.05 -14.91
N VAL A 81 2.47 4.99 -15.78
CA VAL A 81 2.29 5.94 -16.91
C VAL A 81 1.34 7.11 -16.53
N LYS A 82 0.85 7.15 -15.29
CA LYS A 82 0.18 8.32 -14.72
C LYS A 82 1.13 9.12 -13.85
#